data_AF-A0A2M6VG71-F1
#
_entry.id   AF-A0A2M6VG71-F1
#
_cell.length_a   1.000
_cell.length_b   1.000
_cell.length_c   1.000
_cell.angle_alpha   90.00
_cell.angle_beta   90.00
_cell.angle_gamma   90.00
#
_symmetry.space_group_name_H-M   'P 1'
#
loop_
_entity.id
_entity.type
_entity.pdbx_description
1 polymer ?
#
loop_
_entity_poly.entity_id
_entity_poly.type
_entity_poly.pdbx_seq_one_letter_code
_entity_poly.pdbx_strand_id
1 'polypeptide(L)'
;MNVRQTSQLGNIWGAWYRSPEQQVSQPRMGWDKSFEASHWRIMPSVQTASGGFWGGSLPVETGDTLFAGVGLGRTNLHPYVNLNFDPNDAWMASVGYRWSSLQSVSVQVVRDNRQNPDQQHLHLLYRTPMPDGQRLTLDVLFKSGLVEDRMVHRTGLSVTYDFAHFFTRIAYDPVINFTPQTMWRFSVGHRY
;
A
#
# COMPACT_ATOMS: atom_id res chain seq x y z
N MET A 1 -11.27 0.29 -11.56
CA MET A 1 -10.41 -0.36 -12.58
C MET A 1 -9.02 0.25 -12.53
N ASN A 2 -7.96 -0.52 -12.78
CA ASN A 2 -6.58 -0.05 -12.86
C ASN A 2 -5.89 -0.73 -14.05
N VAL A 3 -5.17 0.05 -14.86
CA VAL A 3 -4.30 -0.42 -15.94
C VAL A 3 -2.91 0.10 -15.68
N ARG A 4 -1.90 -0.77 -15.84
CA ARG A 4 -0.50 -0.46 -15.57
C ARG A 4 0.37 -0.91 -16.72
N GLN A 5 1.34 -0.08 -17.08
CA GLN A 5 2.40 -0.40 -18.03
C GLN A 5 3.75 -0.26 -17.34
N THR A 6 4.59 -1.27 -17.50
CA THR A 6 5.97 -1.30 -16.99
C THR A 6 6.94 -1.02 -18.12
N SER A 7 7.95 -0.18 -17.86
CA SER A 7 9.01 0.17 -18.82
C SER A 7 10.34 0.42 -18.09
N GLN A 8 11.41 0.67 -18.86
CA GLN A 8 12.70 1.11 -18.29
C GLN A 8 12.59 2.46 -17.55
N LEU A 9 11.59 3.28 -17.88
CA LEU A 9 11.33 4.56 -17.22
C LEU A 9 10.48 4.42 -15.95
N GLY A 10 10.07 3.20 -15.57
CA GLY A 10 9.21 2.92 -14.42
C GLY A 10 7.84 2.40 -14.84
N ASN A 11 6.95 2.35 -13.86
CA ASN A 11 5.56 1.91 -14.01
C ASN A 11 4.66 3.14 -14.11
N ILE A 12 3.96 3.29 -15.22
CA ILE A 12 2.84 4.24 -15.33
C ILE A 12 1.54 3.48 -15.16
N TRP A 13 0.58 4.07 -14.46
CA TRP A 13 -0.74 3.49 -14.32
C TRP A 13 -1.84 4.54 -14.41
N GLY A 14 -2.98 4.11 -14.94
CA GLY A 14 -4.23 4.83 -14.96
C GLY A 14 -5.29 4.04 -14.22
N ALA A 15 -6.13 4.73 -13.46
CA ALA A 15 -7.22 4.09 -12.74
C ALA A 15 -8.47 4.96 -12.74
N TRP A 16 -9.61 4.31 -12.54
CA TRP A 16 -10.87 5.00 -12.31
C TRP A 16 -11.53 4.41 -11.08
N TYR A 17 -11.76 5.29 -10.09
CA TYR A 17 -12.59 5.00 -8.94
C TYR A 17 -14.00 5.53 -9.18
N ARG A 18 -15.00 4.70 -8.90
CA ARG A 18 -16.41 5.08 -8.95
C ARG A 18 -17.14 4.46 -7.78
N SER A 19 -17.89 5.28 -7.06
CA SER A 19 -18.80 4.86 -6.00
C SER A 19 -20.14 5.58 -6.18
N PRO A 20 -21.18 4.89 -6.66
CA PRO A 20 -22.52 5.47 -6.78
C PRO A 20 -23.08 5.93 -5.43
N GLU A 21 -22.82 5.17 -4.37
CA GLU A 21 -23.27 5.48 -3.01
C GLU A 21 -22.64 6.77 -2.46
N GLN A 22 -21.34 6.94 -2.66
CA GLN A 22 -20.63 8.17 -2.27
C GLN A 22 -20.80 9.30 -3.30
N GLN A 23 -21.47 9.03 -4.42
CA GLN A 23 -21.57 9.93 -5.58
C GLN A 23 -20.20 10.43 -6.09
N VAL A 24 -19.16 9.59 -5.98
CA VAL A 24 -17.81 9.93 -6.41
C VAL A 24 -17.46 9.21 -7.72
N SER A 25 -16.89 9.98 -8.65
CA SER A 25 -16.23 9.47 -9.86
C SER A 25 -14.89 10.18 -9.98
N GLN A 26 -13.79 9.44 -9.89
CA GLN A 26 -12.46 10.01 -9.81
C GLN A 26 -11.47 9.25 -10.71
N PRO A 27 -11.19 9.75 -11.93
CA PRO A 27 -10.04 9.35 -12.72
C PRO A 27 -8.74 9.66 -11.99
N ARG A 28 -7.75 8.79 -12.16
CA ARG A 28 -6.47 8.82 -11.46
C ARG A 28 -5.36 8.37 -12.38
N MET A 29 -4.17 8.88 -12.14
CA MET A 29 -2.95 8.37 -12.75
C MET A 29 -1.81 8.43 -11.75
N GLY A 30 -0.78 7.65 -12.01
CA GLY A 30 0.44 7.72 -11.22
C GLY A 30 1.61 7.06 -11.91
N TRP A 31 2.75 7.29 -11.30
CA TRP A 31 4.03 6.75 -11.73
C TRP A 31 4.82 6.29 -10.50
N ASP A 32 5.50 5.16 -10.63
CA ASP A 32 6.43 4.64 -9.62
C ASP A 32 7.63 3.97 -10.28
N LYS A 33 8.80 4.04 -9.63
CA LYS A 33 10.02 3.35 -10.09
C LYS A 33 10.87 2.93 -8.91
N SER A 34 11.48 1.75 -9.00
CA SER A 34 12.53 1.31 -8.08
C SER A 34 13.90 1.58 -8.71
N PHE A 35 14.76 2.23 -7.95
CA PHE A 35 16.18 2.40 -8.26
C PHE A 35 16.99 1.55 -7.29
N GLU A 36 17.87 0.71 -7.81
CA GLU A 36 18.75 -0.14 -7.03
C GLU A 36 20.19 0.37 -7.19
N ALA A 37 20.86 0.59 -6.07
CA ALA A 37 22.23 1.07 -6.01
C ALA A 37 22.97 0.36 -4.86
N SER A 38 23.76 -0.67 -5.17
CA SER A 38 24.36 -1.55 -4.16
C SER A 38 23.26 -2.10 -3.23
N HIS A 39 23.46 -2.02 -1.92
CA HIS A 39 22.50 -2.46 -0.91
C HIS A 39 21.33 -1.49 -0.72
N TRP A 40 21.19 -0.43 -1.52
CA TRP A 40 20.13 0.57 -1.39
C TRP A 40 19.06 0.42 -2.46
N ARG A 41 17.81 0.59 -2.05
CA ARG A 41 16.64 0.59 -2.93
C ARG A 41 15.79 1.82 -2.65
N ILE A 42 15.65 2.69 -3.65
CA ILE A 42 14.91 3.96 -3.55
C ILE A 42 13.68 3.86 -4.46
N MET A 43 12.49 4.15 -3.93
CA MET A 43 11.21 3.83 -4.59
C MET A 43 10.28 5.05 -4.72
N PRO A 44 10.66 6.12 -5.45
CA PRO A 44 9.79 7.28 -5.60
C PRO A 44 8.48 6.91 -6.28
N SER A 45 7.41 7.56 -5.84
CA SER A 45 6.12 7.50 -6.50
C SER A 45 5.44 8.86 -6.52
N VAL A 46 4.66 9.10 -7.56
CA VAL A 46 3.75 10.25 -7.67
C VAL A 46 2.40 9.79 -8.19
N GLN A 47 1.33 10.43 -7.73
CA GLN A 47 -0.02 10.18 -8.20
C GLN A 47 -0.82 11.47 -8.22
N THR A 48 -1.83 11.49 -9.09
CA THR A 48 -2.81 12.57 -9.17
C THR A 48 -4.20 12.00 -9.44
N ALA A 49 -5.20 12.79 -9.11
CA ALA A 49 -6.60 12.46 -9.32
C ALA A 49 -7.37 13.71 -9.75
N SER A 50 -8.50 13.50 -10.44
CA SER A 50 -9.41 14.60 -10.76
C SER A 50 -9.83 15.35 -9.49
N GLY A 51 -10.02 16.67 -9.61
CA GLY A 51 -10.24 17.56 -8.47
C GLY A 51 -8.96 18.20 -7.94
N GLY A 52 -7.85 18.10 -8.67
CA GLY A 52 -6.60 18.81 -8.36
C GLY A 52 -5.69 18.10 -7.35
N PHE A 53 -5.99 16.84 -7.00
CA PHE A 53 -5.17 16.07 -6.07
C PHE A 53 -3.79 15.74 -6.64
N TRP A 54 -2.76 15.93 -5.81
CA TRP A 54 -1.40 15.44 -6.04
C TRP A 54 -0.85 14.84 -4.75
N GLY A 55 -0.16 13.71 -4.89
CA GLY A 55 0.57 13.11 -3.79
C GLY A 55 1.77 12.33 -4.30
N GLY A 56 2.73 12.11 -3.41
CA GLY A 56 3.91 11.30 -3.70
C GLY A 56 4.53 10.73 -2.45
N SER A 57 5.41 9.76 -2.64
CA SER A 57 6.17 9.16 -1.56
C SER A 57 7.59 8.83 -1.99
N LEU A 58 8.48 8.76 -1.00
CA LEU A 58 9.88 8.37 -1.17
C LEU A 58 10.29 7.41 -0.06
N PRO A 59 10.05 6.10 -0.22
CA PRO A 59 10.64 5.07 0.60
C PRO A 59 12.07 4.76 0.14
N VAL A 60 12.92 4.49 1.11
CA VAL A 60 14.31 4.07 0.95
C VAL A 60 14.53 2.85 1.84
N GLU A 61 15.08 1.79 1.27
CA GLU A 61 15.43 0.55 1.96
C GLU A 61 16.92 0.27 1.79
N THR A 62 17.53 -0.36 2.79
CA THR A 62 18.90 -0.85 2.74
C THR A 62 19.01 -2.28 3.28
N GLY A 63 19.95 -3.05 2.73
CA GLY A 63 20.27 -4.42 3.14
C GLY A 63 19.65 -5.51 2.26
N ASP A 64 20.30 -6.67 2.20
CA ASP A 64 19.93 -7.77 1.31
C ASP A 64 19.06 -8.82 2.03
N THR A 65 19.65 -9.50 3.02
CA THR A 65 18.99 -10.55 3.81
C THR A 65 18.24 -9.94 4.99
N LEU A 66 18.96 -9.24 5.86
CA LEU A 66 18.37 -8.34 6.86
C LEU A 66 18.26 -6.97 6.21
N PHE A 67 17.06 -6.41 6.21
CA PHE A 67 16.83 -5.10 5.62
C PHE A 67 16.09 -4.19 6.57
N ALA A 68 16.33 -2.89 6.39
CA ALA A 68 15.64 -1.82 7.07
C ALA A 68 15.25 -0.74 6.07
N GLY A 69 14.17 -0.04 6.33
CA GLY A 69 13.70 1.03 5.45
C GLY A 69 12.98 2.13 6.21
N VAL A 70 12.98 3.30 5.59
CA VAL A 70 12.24 4.48 6.04
C VAL A 70 11.57 5.12 4.83
N GLY A 71 10.52 5.90 5.06
CA GLY A 71 9.89 6.62 3.96
C GLY A 71 9.04 7.77 4.43
N LEU A 72 8.74 8.66 3.48
CA LEU A 72 7.85 9.80 3.68
C LEU A 72 6.85 9.86 2.54
N GLY A 73 5.61 10.22 2.87
CA GLY A 73 4.55 10.51 1.94
C GLY A 73 3.99 11.91 2.18
N ARG A 74 3.60 12.60 1.10
CA ARG A 74 3.03 13.95 1.15
C ARG A 74 1.98 14.14 0.07
N THR A 75 0.95 14.90 0.39
CA THR A 75 -0.06 15.35 -0.56
C THR A 75 -0.20 16.87 -0.57
N ASN A 76 -0.89 17.40 -1.58
CA ASN A 76 -1.31 18.80 -1.64
C ASN A 76 -2.64 19.08 -0.91
N LEU A 77 -3.11 18.13 -0.08
CA LEU A 77 -4.34 18.20 0.73
C LEU A 77 -5.65 18.41 -0.05
N HIS A 78 -5.64 18.33 -1.38
CA HIS A 78 -6.89 18.35 -2.13
C HIS A 78 -7.66 17.04 -1.90
N PRO A 79 -9.01 17.08 -1.85
CA PRO A 79 -9.81 15.89 -1.62
C PRO A 79 -9.54 14.76 -2.63
N TYR A 80 -9.42 13.55 -2.12
CA TYR A 80 -9.26 12.34 -2.92
C TYR A 80 -9.78 11.12 -2.16
N VAL A 81 -10.06 10.04 -2.90
CA VAL A 81 -10.42 8.77 -2.26
C VAL A 81 -9.14 7.99 -1.96
N ASN A 82 -8.80 7.82 -0.68
CA ASN A 82 -7.68 6.98 -0.31
C ASN A 82 -8.02 5.49 -0.48
N LEU A 83 -7.30 4.82 -1.39
CA LEU A 83 -7.47 3.39 -1.66
C LEU A 83 -6.35 2.55 -1.05
N ASN A 84 -5.29 3.16 -0.53
CA ASN A 84 -4.12 2.44 -0.02
C ASN A 84 -4.36 1.84 1.38
N PHE A 85 -5.50 2.13 2.00
CA PHE A 85 -5.81 1.96 3.43
C PHE A 85 -4.87 2.76 4.34
N ASP A 86 -3.57 2.78 4.07
CA ASP A 86 -2.56 3.56 4.78
C ASP A 86 -2.67 5.07 4.52
N PRO A 87 -2.32 5.92 5.50
CA PRO A 87 -2.27 7.37 5.29
C PRO A 87 -1.22 7.77 4.23
N ASN A 88 -1.55 8.75 3.37
CA ASN A 88 -0.62 9.23 2.34
C ASN A 88 0.32 10.34 2.85
N ASP A 89 -0.11 11.17 3.81
CA ASP A 89 0.75 12.12 4.50
C ASP A 89 1.33 11.46 5.76
N ALA A 90 2.40 10.68 5.58
CA ALA A 90 2.91 9.80 6.62
C ALA A 90 4.44 9.75 6.66
N TRP A 91 4.98 9.31 7.79
CA TRP A 91 6.28 8.66 7.81
C TRP A 91 6.09 7.14 7.93
N MET A 92 7.09 6.42 7.43
CA MET A 92 7.12 4.97 7.42
C MET A 92 8.46 4.48 7.95
N ALA A 93 8.44 3.35 8.66
CA ALA A 93 9.65 2.60 8.99
C ALA A 93 9.37 1.11 8.85
N SER A 94 10.36 0.34 8.40
CA SER A 94 10.23 -1.09 8.21
C SER A 94 11.52 -1.82 8.52
N VAL A 95 11.39 -3.06 8.98
CA VAL A 95 12.50 -4.01 9.11
C VAL A 95 12.02 -5.39 8.67
N GLY A 96 12.92 -6.20 8.15
CA GLY A 96 12.56 -7.54 7.74
C GLY A 96 13.73 -8.46 7.46
N TYR A 97 13.38 -9.71 7.20
CA TYR A 97 14.30 -10.77 6.83
C TYR A 97 13.83 -11.39 5.52
N ARG A 98 14.75 -11.61 4.60
CA ARG A 98 14.53 -12.21 3.29
C ARG A 98 15.34 -13.50 3.20
N TRP A 99 14.65 -14.64 3.18
CA TRP A 99 15.29 -15.95 2.95
C TRP A 99 15.57 -16.18 1.46
N SER A 100 14.72 -15.65 0.58
CA SER A 100 14.86 -15.76 -0.87
C SER A 100 14.09 -14.64 -1.58
N SER A 101 14.11 -14.61 -2.92
CA SER A 101 13.29 -13.68 -3.70
C SER A 101 11.77 -13.87 -3.51
N LEU A 102 11.33 -15.05 -3.06
CA LEU A 102 9.92 -15.38 -2.85
C LEU A 102 9.53 -15.53 -1.37
N GLN A 103 10.51 -15.58 -0.46
CA GLN A 103 10.26 -15.80 0.96
C GLN A 103 10.85 -14.68 1.82
N SER A 104 9.98 -13.98 2.55
CA SER A 104 10.38 -12.88 3.42
C SER A 104 9.35 -12.63 4.52
N VAL A 105 9.81 -12.10 5.64
CA VAL A 105 8.96 -11.53 6.69
C VAL A 105 9.37 -10.09 6.91
N SER A 106 8.41 -9.21 7.14
CA SER A 106 8.68 -7.81 7.44
C SER A 106 7.64 -7.22 8.35
N VAL A 107 8.07 -6.32 9.22
CA VAL A 107 7.21 -5.45 10.00
C VAL A 107 7.34 -4.04 9.45
N GLN A 108 6.22 -3.35 9.26
CA GLN A 108 6.19 -1.96 8.81
C GLN A 108 5.22 -1.17 9.66
N VAL A 109 5.65 0.02 10.10
CA VAL A 109 4.79 1.03 10.68
C VAL A 109 4.57 2.15 9.67
N VAL A 110 3.33 2.62 9.57
CA VAL A 110 2.95 3.82 8.83
C VAL A 110 2.15 4.70 9.78
N ARG A 111 2.58 5.95 9.96
CA ARG A 111 1.89 6.89 10.86
C ARG A 111 1.64 8.19 10.14
N ASP A 112 0.38 8.62 10.14
CA ASP A 112 0.02 9.95 9.68
C ASP A 112 0.78 10.96 10.54
N ASN A 113 1.37 11.95 9.90
CA ASN A 113 2.17 12.98 10.59
C ASN A 113 1.76 14.37 10.16
N ARG A 114 0.50 14.52 9.76
CA ARG A 114 -0.08 15.77 9.31
C ARG A 114 -1.50 15.96 9.83
N GLN A 115 -2.50 15.35 9.21
CA GLN A 115 -3.90 15.66 9.52
C GLN A 115 -4.41 14.85 10.71
N ASN A 116 -3.90 13.63 10.92
CA ASN A 116 -4.39 12.71 11.94
C ASN A 116 -3.24 12.02 12.67
N PRO A 117 -2.38 12.76 13.41
CA PRO A 117 -1.15 12.21 13.99
C PRO A 117 -1.34 11.09 15.02
N ASP A 118 -2.58 10.85 15.45
CA ASP A 118 -3.03 9.73 16.27
C ASP A 118 -3.18 8.43 15.46
N GLN A 119 -3.34 8.51 14.14
CA GLN A 119 -3.57 7.37 13.26
C GLN A 119 -2.28 6.66 12.87
N GLN A 120 -2.22 5.36 13.16
CA GLN A 120 -1.09 4.49 12.92
C GLN A 120 -1.53 3.11 12.44
N HIS A 121 -0.77 2.58 11.48
CA HIS A 121 -0.89 1.25 10.94
C HIS A 121 0.40 0.47 11.24
N LEU A 122 0.25 -0.78 11.67
CA LEU A 122 1.33 -1.73 11.84
C LEU A 122 1.02 -2.96 10.99
N HIS A 123 1.90 -3.27 10.05
CA HIS A 123 1.79 -4.42 9.16
C HIS A 123 2.79 -5.48 9.59
N LEU A 124 2.34 -6.73 9.64
CA LEU A 124 3.18 -7.91 9.59
C LEU A 124 2.95 -8.60 8.25
N LEU A 125 3.91 -8.43 7.34
CA LEU A 125 3.91 -9.05 6.02
C LEU A 125 4.71 -10.35 6.05
N TYR A 126 4.09 -11.43 5.60
CA TYR A 126 4.77 -12.70 5.34
C TYR A 126 4.55 -13.11 3.89
N ARG A 127 5.63 -13.40 3.18
CA ARG A 127 5.63 -13.93 1.82
C ARG A 127 6.27 -15.29 1.83
N THR A 128 5.65 -16.24 1.16
CA THR A 128 6.18 -17.60 1.06
C THR A 128 5.97 -18.16 -0.34
N PRO A 129 6.94 -18.93 -0.87
CA PRO A 129 6.76 -19.67 -2.11
C PRO A 129 5.66 -20.73 -1.96
N MET A 130 5.04 -21.03 -3.09
CA MET A 130 4.09 -22.12 -3.31
C MET A 130 4.58 -22.96 -4.50
N PRO A 131 4.01 -24.15 -4.76
CA PRO A 131 4.40 -24.97 -5.91
C PRO A 131 4.38 -24.20 -7.23
N ASP A 132 5.19 -24.63 -8.20
CA ASP A 132 5.25 -24.06 -9.56
C ASP A 132 5.62 -22.56 -9.61
N GLY A 133 6.43 -22.10 -8.66
CA GLY A 133 6.88 -20.70 -8.60
C GLY A 133 5.78 -19.71 -8.19
N GLN A 134 4.65 -20.21 -7.69
CA GLN A 134 3.55 -19.41 -7.17
C GLN A 134 3.94 -18.77 -5.83
N ARG A 135 3.15 -17.82 -5.35
CA ARG A 135 3.45 -17.11 -4.08
C ARG A 135 2.20 -16.78 -3.31
N LEU A 136 2.25 -17.03 -2.00
CA LEU A 136 1.27 -16.55 -1.03
C LEU A 136 1.85 -15.36 -0.27
N THR A 137 1.05 -14.30 -0.13
CA THR A 137 1.34 -13.16 0.74
C THR A 137 0.24 -12.99 1.77
N LEU A 138 0.63 -12.95 3.03
CA LEU A 138 -0.23 -12.62 4.17
C LEU A 138 0.20 -11.27 4.73
N ASP A 139 -0.78 -10.44 5.08
CA ASP A 139 -0.58 -9.14 5.71
C ASP A 139 -1.57 -9.00 6.86
N VAL A 140 -1.06 -9.08 8.09
CA VAL A 140 -1.83 -8.79 9.29
C VAL A 140 -1.65 -7.30 9.59
N LEU A 141 -2.76 -6.58 9.56
CA LEU A 141 -2.79 -5.13 9.78
C LEU A 141 -3.34 -4.85 11.18
N PHE A 142 -2.60 -4.13 12.00
CA PHE A 142 -3.11 -3.55 13.24
C PHE A 142 -3.25 -2.03 13.06
N LYS A 143 -4.45 -1.50 13.31
CA LYS A 143 -4.77 -0.07 13.22
C LYS A 143 -5.01 0.49 14.62
N SER A 144 -4.45 1.66 14.89
CA SER A 144 -4.66 2.43 16.11
C SER A 144 -4.91 3.89 15.74
N GLY A 145 -5.88 4.54 16.38
CA GLY A 145 -6.20 5.95 16.13
C GLY A 145 -7.60 6.31 16.59
N LEU A 146 -7.96 7.58 16.47
CA LEU A 146 -9.28 8.10 16.79
C LEU A 146 -10.25 7.84 15.64
N VAL A 147 -11.45 7.39 16.00
CA VAL A 147 -12.62 7.32 15.12
C VAL A 147 -13.77 7.91 15.89
N GLU A 148 -14.34 9.01 15.40
CA GLU A 148 -15.40 9.76 16.10
C GLU A 148 -15.02 10.04 17.57
N ASP A 149 -13.82 10.60 17.76
CA ASP A 149 -13.22 10.95 19.06
C ASP A 149 -13.00 9.78 20.04
N ARG A 150 -13.14 8.54 19.57
CA ARG A 150 -12.86 7.34 20.36
C ARG A 150 -11.60 6.66 19.86
N MET A 151 -10.67 6.39 20.78
CA MET A 151 -9.50 5.58 20.46
C MET A 151 -9.95 4.16 20.11
N VAL A 152 -9.56 3.68 18.93
CA VAL A 152 -9.82 2.32 18.48
C VAL A 152 -8.52 1.57 18.23
N HIS A 153 -8.57 0.27 18.51
CA HIS A 153 -7.56 -0.70 18.13
C HIS A 153 -8.25 -1.84 17.38
N ARG A 154 -7.81 -2.11 16.16
CA ARG A 154 -8.48 -3.08 15.28
C ARG A 154 -7.48 -3.86 14.44
N THR A 155 -7.81 -5.10 14.14
CA THR A 155 -6.98 -5.99 13.34
C THR A 155 -7.69 -6.35 12.03
N GLY A 156 -7.01 -6.08 10.91
CA GLY A 156 -7.38 -6.48 9.57
C GLY A 156 -6.47 -7.60 9.05
N LEU A 157 -6.86 -8.17 7.92
CA LEU A 157 -6.10 -9.22 7.24
C LEU A 157 -6.21 -9.04 5.73
N SER A 158 -5.10 -9.22 5.03
CA SER A 158 -5.11 -9.43 3.58
C SER A 158 -4.38 -10.71 3.20
N VAL A 159 -4.95 -11.42 2.23
CA VAL A 159 -4.38 -12.61 1.61
C VAL A 159 -4.28 -12.37 0.12
N THR A 160 -3.09 -12.55 -0.44
CA THR A 160 -2.84 -12.46 -1.88
C THR A 160 -2.21 -13.75 -2.38
N TYR A 161 -2.74 -14.29 -3.47
CA TYR A 161 -2.20 -15.46 -4.16
C TYR A 161 -1.79 -15.07 -5.57
N ASP A 162 -0.50 -15.18 -5.88
CA ASP A 162 0.08 -14.98 -7.20
C ASP A 162 0.25 -16.35 -7.90
N PHE A 163 -0.33 -16.53 -9.09
CA PHE A 163 -0.25 -17.78 -9.84
C PHE A 163 -0.21 -17.53 -11.36
N ALA A 164 0.78 -18.10 -12.03
CA ALA A 164 1.05 -17.84 -13.45
C ALA A 164 1.04 -16.33 -13.77
N HIS A 165 0.16 -15.91 -14.68
CA HIS A 165 -0.03 -14.51 -15.07
C HIS A 165 -1.11 -13.79 -14.25
N PHE A 166 -1.65 -14.40 -13.21
CA PHE A 166 -2.78 -13.87 -12.46
C PHE A 166 -2.42 -13.63 -10.98
N PHE A 167 -3.20 -12.79 -10.34
CA PHE A 167 -3.27 -12.75 -8.89
C PHE A 167 -4.69 -12.54 -8.42
N THR A 168 -4.98 -13.05 -7.23
CA THR A 168 -6.19 -12.74 -6.47
C THR A 168 -5.80 -12.17 -5.11
N ARG A 169 -6.58 -11.20 -4.61
CA ARG A 169 -6.42 -10.66 -3.26
C ARG A 169 -7.77 -10.48 -2.60
N ILE A 170 -7.87 -10.90 -1.35
CA ILE A 170 -8.96 -10.57 -0.45
C ILE A 170 -8.37 -9.77 0.71
N ALA A 171 -8.99 -8.66 1.05
CA ALA A 171 -8.60 -7.83 2.18
C ALA A 171 -9.82 -7.48 3.03
N TYR A 172 -9.63 -7.55 4.34
CA TYR A 172 -10.58 -7.14 5.37
C TYR A 172 -9.98 -5.99 6.17
N ASP A 173 -10.62 -4.82 6.12
CA ASP A 173 -10.29 -3.66 6.96
C ASP A 173 -11.49 -3.37 7.88
N PRO A 174 -11.36 -3.60 9.21
CA PRO A 174 -12.44 -3.39 10.17
C PRO A 174 -12.77 -1.91 10.45
N VAL A 175 -11.94 -0.97 9.99
CA VAL A 175 -12.09 0.47 10.25
C VAL A 175 -11.48 1.27 9.09
N ILE A 176 -12.10 1.18 7.92
CA ILE A 176 -11.51 1.73 6.69
C ILE A 176 -11.31 3.24 6.81
N ASN A 177 -10.11 3.72 6.46
CA ASN A 177 -9.73 5.13 6.51
C ASN A 177 -10.12 5.82 7.84
N PHE A 178 -10.09 5.09 8.96
CA PHE A 178 -10.53 5.57 10.28
C PHE A 178 -11.98 6.08 10.33
N THR A 179 -12.86 5.43 9.58
CA THR A 179 -14.31 5.58 9.70
C THR A 179 -14.92 4.41 10.45
N PRO A 180 -16.15 4.51 11.00
CA PRO A 180 -16.84 3.38 11.63
C PRO A 180 -17.15 2.20 10.69
N GLN A 181 -16.86 2.34 9.40
CA GLN A 181 -17.21 1.35 8.39
C GLN A 181 -16.18 0.21 8.34
N THR A 182 -16.69 -1.00 8.11
CA THR A 182 -15.90 -2.17 7.76
C THR A 182 -15.89 -2.33 6.25
N MET A 183 -14.74 -2.67 5.66
CA MET A 183 -14.62 -2.95 4.23
C MET A 183 -14.03 -4.33 3.97
N TRP A 184 -14.66 -5.03 3.03
CA TRP A 184 -14.07 -6.12 2.29
C TRP A 184 -13.66 -5.65 0.90
N ARG A 185 -12.46 -6.04 0.46
CA ARG A 185 -11.98 -5.75 -0.89
C ARG A 185 -11.53 -7.04 -1.55
N PHE A 186 -12.11 -7.30 -2.72
CA PHE A 186 -11.67 -8.34 -3.63
C PHE A 186 -10.99 -7.71 -4.85
N SER A 187 -9.82 -8.25 -5.21
CA SER A 187 -9.07 -7.82 -6.38
C SER A 187 -8.64 -9.02 -7.20
N VAL A 188 -8.74 -8.90 -8.51
CA VAL A 188 -8.15 -9.82 -9.49
C VAL A 188 -7.34 -8.99 -10.47
N GLY A 189 -6.22 -9.52 -10.92
CA GLY A 189 -5.46 -8.90 -12.00
C GLY A 189 -4.71 -9.92 -12.84
N HIS A 190 -4.32 -9.46 -14.03
CA HIS A 190 -3.54 -10.21 -14.99
C HIS A 190 -2.25 -9.43 -15.32
N ARG A 191 -1.14 -10.16 -15.51
CA ARG A 191 0.20 -9.67 -15.85
C ARG A 191 0.57 -10.21 -17.24
N TYR A 192 0.67 -9.32 -18.22
CA TYR A 192 1.09 -9.62 -19.59
C TYR A 192 2.58 -9.35 -19.75
#